data_AF-A0A3B3RQR6-F1
#
_entry.id   AF-A0A3B3RQR6-F1
#
_cell.length_a   1.000
_cell.length_b   1.000
_cell.length_c   1.000
_cell.angle_alpha   90.00
_cell.angle_beta   90.00
_cell.angle_gamma   90.00
#
_symmetry.space_group_name_H-M   'P 1'
#
loop_
_entity.id
_entity.type
_entity.pdbx_description
1 polymer ?
#
loop_
_entity_poly.entity_id
_entity_poly.type
_entity_poly.pdbx_seq_one_letter_code
_entity_poly.pdbx_strand_id
1 'polypeptide(L)'
;KWQESTDCRSEILCYLTEQVPQIYCLEEVPHPQEEEEKATDLLLQPLECFLFGEDPHVGLEKLQQDSASSHLCGRVFKEGETTYSCDCAIDPTCVLCTDCFQNSVHKGHRYKMHASSGGGFCDCGDLEAWKMGPCCPKHDPGATAAMETLQDADHVLEPGLLERAEKLFRVILHYITELLVWEEHDELPAELRPVHKDTYYCVLYNDEHHSYDHVIYALQRALQCDHREAHTHTALIDKEGRRAVKRGSLRSCLQVKEQIQTNSEQISSEPLRVEILHSAVMAHQSFALRLGSWLQKGFRQLFCQVALEPSQVAGQPSLISQLMLHDSKLYKARKVIHELIVCSLLMETKYKRLFAIEYTKQHYKQLQKDFIIDDHERSISITSLSVQIFTVPTL
;
A
#
# COMPACT_ATOMS: atom_id res chain seq x y z
N LYS A 1 26.76 -1.04 13.07
CA LYS A 1 26.38 0.31 12.57
C LYS A 1 24.98 0.72 13.00
N TRP A 2 23.89 0.33 12.31
CA TRP A 2 22.54 0.78 12.70
C TRP A 2 22.12 0.36 14.10
N GLN A 3 22.46 -0.86 14.53
CA GLN A 3 22.19 -1.34 15.90
C GLN A 3 22.97 -0.60 16.99
N GLU A 4 24.11 0.00 16.65
CA GLU A 4 25.00 0.69 17.60
C GLU A 4 24.79 2.21 17.58
N SER A 5 23.94 2.72 16.67
CA SER A 5 23.69 4.14 16.52
C SER A 5 22.69 4.64 17.57
N THR A 6 22.97 5.83 18.11
CA THR A 6 22.04 6.56 18.99
C THR A 6 20.84 7.11 18.22
N ASP A 7 21.00 7.34 16.91
CA ASP A 7 19.94 7.80 16.00
C ASP A 7 19.84 6.86 14.78
N CYS A 8 19.17 5.73 15.00
CA CYS A 8 18.95 4.73 13.96
C CYS A 8 18.10 5.26 12.79
N ARG A 9 17.17 6.18 13.06
CA ARG A 9 16.32 6.79 12.02
C ARG A 9 17.18 7.53 11.00
N SER A 10 18.04 8.43 11.46
CA SER A 10 18.89 9.23 10.58
C SER A 10 19.87 8.37 9.78
N GLU A 11 20.46 7.33 10.40
CA GLU A 11 21.37 6.41 9.70
C GLU A 11 20.68 5.60 8.60
N ILE A 12 19.46 5.12 8.83
CA ILE A 12 18.67 4.42 7.81
C ILE A 12 18.33 5.38 6.68
N LEU A 13 17.83 6.58 6.99
CA LEU A 13 17.48 7.57 5.97
C LEU A 13 18.70 7.99 5.14
N CYS A 14 19.84 8.27 5.75
CA CYS A 14 21.08 8.57 5.04
C CYS A 14 21.49 7.44 4.08
N TYR A 15 21.38 6.18 4.52
CA TYR A 15 21.65 5.04 3.65
C TYR A 15 20.70 4.99 2.45
N LEU A 16 19.40 5.21 2.68
CA LEU A 16 18.40 5.24 1.61
C LEU A 16 18.67 6.39 0.63
N THR A 17 19.06 7.57 1.11
CA THR A 17 19.42 8.73 0.28
C THR A 17 20.57 8.43 -0.67
N GLU A 18 21.55 7.64 -0.23
CA GLU A 18 22.68 7.25 -1.06
C GLU A 18 22.31 6.14 -2.06
N GLN A 19 21.61 5.10 -1.62
CA GLN A 19 21.40 3.88 -2.41
C GLN A 19 20.21 3.96 -3.36
N VAL A 20 19.10 4.57 -2.95
CA VAL A 20 17.85 4.57 -3.73
C VAL A 20 18.02 5.26 -5.10
N PRO A 21 18.63 6.46 -5.21
CA PRO A 21 18.87 7.08 -6.52
C PRO A 21 19.82 6.28 -7.40
N GLN A 22 20.76 5.51 -6.83
CA GLN A 22 21.67 4.68 -7.63
C GLN A 22 20.95 3.52 -8.34
N ILE A 23 19.80 3.09 -7.80
CA ILE A 23 19.03 1.98 -8.37
C ILE A 23 18.02 2.52 -9.39
N TYR A 24 17.29 3.59 -9.06
CA TYR A 24 16.15 4.04 -9.87
C TYR A 24 16.42 5.28 -10.75
N CYS A 25 17.54 6.00 -10.58
CA CYS A 25 17.82 7.24 -11.36
C CYS A 25 18.92 7.11 -12.42
N LEU A 26 19.74 6.05 -12.43
CA LEU A 26 20.95 6.04 -13.27
C LEU A 26 20.66 5.88 -14.77
N GLU A 27 19.65 5.11 -15.13
CA GLU A 27 19.38 4.75 -16.52
C GLU A 27 18.22 5.58 -17.11
N GLU A 28 18.26 5.84 -18.42
CA GLU A 28 17.19 6.55 -19.13
C GLU A 28 15.98 5.65 -19.40
N VAL A 29 16.20 4.34 -19.47
CA VAL A 29 15.19 3.31 -19.65
C VAL A 29 15.18 2.45 -18.39
N PRO A 30 14.03 2.30 -17.70
CA PRO A 30 13.96 1.44 -16.53
C PRO A 30 14.13 -0.02 -16.94
N HIS A 31 14.88 -0.76 -16.12
CA HIS A 31 15.12 -2.19 -16.27
C HIS A 31 14.54 -2.92 -15.06
N PRO A 32 13.23 -3.25 -15.06
CA PRO A 32 12.51 -3.65 -13.84
C PRO A 32 13.12 -4.85 -13.11
N GLN A 33 13.66 -5.82 -13.86
CA GLN A 33 14.26 -7.03 -13.28
C GLN A 33 15.60 -6.72 -12.59
N GLU A 34 16.45 -5.89 -13.20
CA GLU A 34 17.74 -5.51 -12.61
C GLU A 34 17.55 -4.56 -11.43
N GLU A 35 16.60 -3.62 -11.54
CA GLU A 35 16.16 -2.78 -10.43
C GLU A 35 15.62 -3.63 -9.26
N GLU A 36 14.88 -4.70 -9.55
CA GLU A 36 14.36 -5.62 -8.55
C GLU A 36 15.44 -6.40 -7.81
N GLU A 37 16.42 -6.94 -8.54
CA GLU A 37 17.58 -7.63 -7.96
C GLU A 37 18.39 -6.66 -7.09
N LYS A 38 18.77 -5.49 -7.62
CA LYS A 38 19.53 -4.47 -6.88
C LYS A 38 18.77 -3.94 -5.67
N ALA A 39 17.46 -3.69 -5.77
CA ALA A 39 16.67 -3.23 -4.63
C ALA A 39 16.55 -4.29 -3.54
N THR A 40 16.54 -5.57 -3.91
CA THR A 40 16.52 -6.67 -2.94
C THR A 40 17.85 -6.73 -2.19
N ASP A 41 18.97 -6.76 -2.92
CA ASP A 41 20.30 -6.94 -2.35
C ASP A 41 20.81 -5.71 -1.58
N LEU A 42 20.57 -4.51 -2.11
CA LEU A 42 21.14 -3.26 -1.58
C LEU A 42 20.17 -2.49 -0.68
N LEU A 43 18.87 -2.79 -0.68
CA LEU A 43 17.91 -2.04 0.17
C LEU A 43 17.17 -2.96 1.14
N LEU A 44 16.52 -4.02 0.64
CA LEU A 44 15.69 -4.89 1.49
C LEU A 44 16.53 -5.78 2.41
N GLN A 45 17.58 -6.42 1.90
CA GLN A 45 18.42 -7.32 2.68
C GLN A 45 19.09 -6.60 3.89
N PRO A 46 19.65 -5.37 3.76
CA PRO A 46 20.12 -4.62 4.92
C PRO A 46 19.04 -4.33 5.97
N LEU A 47 17.81 -4.00 5.55
CA LEU A 47 16.67 -3.78 6.44
C LEU A 47 16.27 -5.07 7.17
N GLU A 48 16.25 -6.20 6.46
CA GLU A 48 15.97 -7.52 7.02
C GLU A 48 17.07 -7.97 8.00
N CYS A 49 18.35 -7.78 7.65
CA CYS A 49 19.47 -8.04 8.55
C CYS A 49 19.36 -7.22 9.84
N PHE A 50 18.95 -5.95 9.74
CA PHE A 50 18.71 -5.11 10.92
C PHE A 50 17.52 -5.62 11.74
N LEU A 51 16.41 -5.93 11.08
CA LEU A 51 15.19 -6.46 11.71
C LEU A 51 15.51 -7.71 12.52
N PHE A 52 16.02 -8.75 11.86
CA PHE A 52 16.27 -10.05 12.49
C PHE A 52 17.49 -10.05 13.41
N GLY A 53 18.51 -9.23 13.14
CA GLY A 53 19.77 -9.25 13.89
C GLY A 53 20.61 -10.50 13.63
N GLU A 54 20.21 -11.32 12.66
CA GLU A 54 20.85 -12.52 12.17
C GLU A 54 20.61 -12.64 10.66
N ASP A 55 20.96 -13.78 10.06
CA ASP A 55 20.67 -14.05 8.65
C ASP A 55 19.14 -13.96 8.36
N PRO A 56 18.71 -13.16 7.36
CA PRO A 56 17.29 -12.97 7.05
C PRO A 56 16.52 -14.26 6.77
N HIS A 57 17.15 -15.26 6.14
CA HIS A 57 16.47 -16.52 5.84
C HIS A 57 16.16 -17.28 7.13
N VAL A 58 17.13 -17.32 8.06
CA VAL A 58 16.97 -17.95 9.37
C VAL A 58 15.90 -17.24 10.20
N GLY A 59 15.93 -15.91 10.25
CA GLY A 59 14.95 -15.11 10.99
C GLY A 59 13.53 -15.28 10.45
N LEU A 60 13.38 -15.33 9.12
CA LEU A 60 12.08 -15.52 8.47
C LEU A 60 11.53 -16.93 8.69
N GLU A 61 12.36 -17.97 8.64
CA GLU A 61 11.93 -19.34 8.94
C GLU A 61 11.41 -19.47 10.38
N LYS A 62 12.09 -18.87 11.35
CA LYS A 62 11.63 -18.83 12.75
C LYS A 62 10.27 -18.13 12.87
N LEU A 63 10.13 -16.97 12.22
CA LEU A 63 8.87 -16.20 12.22
C LEU A 63 7.71 -16.98 11.58
N GLN A 64 7.97 -17.71 10.48
CA GLN A 64 6.96 -18.50 9.79
C GLN A 64 6.51 -19.71 10.63
N GLN A 65 7.43 -20.38 11.31
CA GLN A 65 7.11 -21.49 12.21
C GLN A 65 6.22 -21.05 13.38
N ASP A 66 6.45 -19.85 13.93
CA ASP A 66 5.63 -19.28 15.00
C ASP A 66 4.26 -18.75 14.50
N SER A 67 4.18 -18.28 13.25
CA SER A 67 2.94 -17.76 12.64
C SER A 67 1.92 -18.82 12.20
N ALA A 68 2.29 -20.11 12.20
CA ALA A 68 1.46 -21.23 11.78
C ALA A 68 0.21 -21.46 12.67
N SER A 69 0.07 -20.70 13.76
CA SER A 69 -1.05 -20.71 14.71
C SER A 69 -2.12 -19.64 14.44
N SER A 70 -2.04 -18.84 13.36
CA SER A 70 -3.03 -17.78 13.16
C SER A 70 -4.45 -18.35 13.02
N HIS A 71 -5.32 -17.95 13.94
CA HIS A 71 -6.71 -18.41 14.00
C HIS A 71 -7.60 -17.84 12.89
N LEU A 72 -7.09 -16.91 12.08
CA LEU A 72 -7.80 -16.24 10.99
C LEU A 72 -7.17 -16.59 9.65
N CYS A 73 -8.00 -16.96 8.68
CA CYS A 73 -7.56 -17.22 7.32
C CYS A 73 -7.16 -15.93 6.60
N GLY A 74 -8.10 -14.98 6.47
CA GLY A 74 -7.88 -13.67 5.84
C GLY A 74 -7.25 -13.65 4.46
N ARG A 75 -7.32 -14.76 3.73
CA ARG A 75 -6.86 -14.82 2.34
C ARG A 75 -7.63 -13.79 1.53
N VAL A 76 -6.91 -12.82 0.95
CA VAL A 76 -7.46 -11.81 0.05
C VAL A 76 -7.81 -12.45 -1.29
N PHE A 77 -9.01 -12.17 -1.78
CA PHE A 77 -9.52 -12.73 -3.03
C PHE A 77 -9.05 -11.93 -4.25
N LYS A 78 -8.68 -12.66 -5.29
CA LYS A 78 -8.45 -12.08 -6.63
C LYS A 78 -9.76 -11.94 -7.38
N GLU A 79 -9.79 -11.03 -8.35
CA GLU A 79 -10.92 -10.91 -9.28
C GLU A 79 -11.16 -12.25 -10.01
N GLY A 80 -12.41 -12.67 -10.09
CA GLY A 80 -12.82 -13.95 -10.66
C GLY A 80 -12.62 -15.17 -9.74
N GLU A 81 -12.00 -15.02 -8.57
CA GLU A 81 -11.85 -16.12 -7.62
C GLU A 81 -13.20 -16.54 -7.03
N THR A 82 -13.42 -17.85 -6.88
CA THR A 82 -14.68 -18.38 -6.34
C THR A 82 -14.75 -18.22 -4.82
N THR A 83 -15.82 -17.58 -4.35
CA THR A 83 -16.14 -17.39 -2.93
C THR A 83 -17.46 -18.06 -2.56
N TYR A 84 -17.61 -18.39 -1.27
CA TYR A 84 -18.76 -19.13 -0.75
C TYR A 84 -19.42 -18.38 0.40
N SER A 85 -20.71 -18.06 0.27
CA SER A 85 -21.54 -17.49 1.34
C SER A 85 -22.52 -18.54 1.85
N CYS A 86 -22.72 -18.65 3.16
CA CYS A 86 -23.66 -19.61 3.77
C CYS A 86 -24.76 -18.90 4.57
N ASP A 87 -25.95 -19.49 4.68
CA ASP A 87 -27.06 -18.94 5.49
C ASP A 87 -26.71 -18.82 7.00
N CYS A 88 -25.64 -19.51 7.43
CA CYS A 88 -25.04 -19.39 8.75
C CYS A 88 -24.30 -18.07 8.98
N ALA A 89 -24.04 -17.28 7.94
CA ALA A 89 -23.43 -15.97 8.05
C ALA A 89 -24.30 -15.02 8.89
N ILE A 90 -23.63 -14.12 9.61
CA ILE A 90 -24.29 -13.01 10.33
C ILE A 90 -24.75 -11.93 9.34
N ASP A 91 -23.94 -11.65 8.32
CA ASP A 91 -24.22 -10.66 7.27
C ASP A 91 -23.99 -11.27 5.86
N PRO A 92 -24.74 -10.87 4.81
CA PRO A 92 -24.56 -11.36 3.43
C PRO A 92 -23.16 -11.14 2.82
N THR A 93 -22.33 -10.31 3.44
CA THR A 93 -20.96 -10.05 2.98
C THR A 93 -19.94 -11.08 3.47
N CYS A 94 -20.31 -11.94 4.45
CA CYS A 94 -19.41 -12.97 4.97
C CYS A 94 -19.17 -14.10 3.95
N VAL A 95 -17.91 -14.38 3.69
CA VAL A 95 -17.48 -15.29 2.62
C VAL A 95 -16.28 -16.16 3.03
N LEU A 96 -16.26 -17.38 2.50
CA LEU A 96 -15.15 -18.33 2.65
C LEU A 96 -14.40 -18.51 1.34
N CYS A 97 -13.07 -18.69 1.44
CA CYS A 97 -12.26 -19.18 0.33
C CYS A 97 -12.57 -20.66 0.04
N THR A 98 -12.19 -21.13 -1.14
CA THR A 98 -12.41 -22.53 -1.55
C THR A 98 -11.86 -23.52 -0.54
N ASP A 99 -10.63 -23.31 -0.06
CA ASP A 99 -9.99 -24.24 0.88
C ASP A 99 -10.70 -24.26 2.25
N CYS A 100 -11.03 -23.11 2.81
CA CYS A 100 -11.75 -23.03 4.08
C CYS A 100 -13.15 -23.62 3.98
N PHE A 101 -13.88 -23.30 2.91
CA PHE A 101 -15.21 -23.86 2.68
C PHE A 101 -15.17 -25.39 2.62
N GLN A 102 -14.26 -25.97 1.83
CA GLN A 102 -14.17 -27.42 1.64
C GLN A 102 -13.85 -28.19 2.93
N ASN A 103 -13.13 -27.54 3.85
CA ASN A 103 -12.75 -28.11 5.14
C ASN A 103 -13.68 -27.70 6.30
N SER A 104 -14.69 -26.86 6.06
CA SER A 104 -15.61 -26.38 7.09
C SER A 104 -16.93 -27.16 7.12
N VAL A 105 -17.69 -26.97 8.21
CA VAL A 105 -19.06 -27.49 8.33
C VAL A 105 -20.01 -26.91 7.29
N HIS A 106 -19.71 -25.72 6.74
CA HIS A 106 -20.59 -24.98 5.83
C HIS A 106 -20.78 -25.66 4.48
N LYS A 107 -19.90 -26.60 4.10
CA LYS A 107 -20.08 -27.46 2.93
C LYS A 107 -21.37 -28.30 2.99
N GLY A 108 -21.82 -28.64 4.20
CA GLY A 108 -23.05 -29.40 4.42
C GLY A 108 -24.31 -28.52 4.54
N HIS A 109 -24.18 -27.20 4.46
CA HIS A 109 -25.28 -26.25 4.66
C HIS A 109 -25.81 -25.71 3.33
N ARG A 110 -26.83 -24.86 3.40
CA ARG A 110 -27.27 -24.06 2.25
C ARG A 110 -26.27 -22.93 2.02
N TYR A 111 -25.67 -22.92 0.83
CA TYR A 111 -24.68 -21.93 0.44
C TYR A 111 -24.93 -21.42 -0.98
N LYS A 112 -24.26 -20.33 -1.32
CA LYS A 112 -24.19 -19.75 -2.66
C LYS A 112 -22.73 -19.57 -3.05
N MET A 113 -22.46 -19.69 -4.34
CA MET A 113 -21.16 -19.46 -4.94
C MET A 113 -21.20 -18.16 -5.71
N HIS A 114 -20.17 -17.34 -5.56
CA HIS A 114 -20.02 -16.09 -6.28
C HIS A 114 -18.62 -16.02 -6.90
N ALA A 115 -18.50 -15.24 -7.97
CA ALA A 115 -17.20 -14.80 -8.45
C ALA A 115 -16.85 -13.51 -7.72
N SER A 116 -15.68 -13.46 -7.08
CA SER A 116 -15.19 -12.27 -6.39
C SER A 116 -14.92 -11.14 -7.40
N SER A 117 -15.33 -9.93 -7.06
CA SER A 117 -14.92 -8.71 -7.76
C SER A 117 -13.51 -8.22 -7.36
N GLY A 118 -12.79 -8.97 -6.51
CA GLY A 118 -11.55 -8.54 -5.88
C GLY A 118 -11.77 -7.67 -4.63
N GLY A 119 -10.74 -7.58 -3.77
CA GLY A 119 -10.73 -6.68 -2.60
C GLY A 119 -11.38 -7.20 -1.31
N GLY A 120 -12.10 -8.32 -1.34
CA GLY A 120 -12.59 -9.03 -0.15
C GLY A 120 -11.56 -10.03 0.41
N PHE A 121 -11.81 -10.57 1.61
CA PHE A 121 -10.97 -11.61 2.23
C PHE A 121 -11.82 -12.69 2.90
N CYS A 122 -11.20 -13.83 3.19
CA CYS A 122 -11.87 -14.98 3.79
C CYS A 122 -12.11 -14.80 5.30
N ASP A 123 -13.37 -14.88 5.71
CA ASP A 123 -13.83 -14.70 7.10
C ASP A 123 -13.74 -15.97 7.97
N CYS A 124 -13.03 -17.00 7.49
CA CYS A 124 -12.77 -18.20 8.31
C CYS A 124 -11.88 -17.81 9.49
N GLY A 125 -12.33 -18.12 10.70
CA GLY A 125 -11.65 -17.74 11.94
C GLY A 125 -12.27 -16.54 12.64
N ASP A 126 -13.11 -15.76 11.94
CA ASP A 126 -13.79 -14.61 12.54
C ASP A 126 -15.00 -15.10 13.34
N LEU A 127 -14.91 -14.96 14.67
CA LEU A 127 -15.96 -15.37 15.60
C LEU A 127 -17.24 -14.55 15.44
N GLU A 128 -17.18 -13.37 14.83
CA GLU A 128 -18.33 -12.50 14.61
C GLU A 128 -18.98 -12.68 13.23
N ALA A 129 -18.33 -13.37 12.29
CA ALA A 129 -18.85 -13.55 10.93
C ALA A 129 -19.92 -14.65 10.82
N TRP A 130 -19.91 -15.63 11.73
CA TRP A 130 -20.72 -16.85 11.61
C TRP A 130 -21.52 -17.14 12.87
N LYS A 131 -22.81 -17.47 12.71
CA LYS A 131 -23.70 -17.92 13.81
C LYS A 131 -23.22 -19.23 14.44
N MET A 132 -22.53 -20.05 13.66
CA MET A 132 -21.95 -21.34 14.07
C MET A 132 -20.81 -21.73 13.15
N GLY A 133 -19.88 -22.55 13.65
CA GLY A 133 -18.73 -23.03 12.88
C GLY A 133 -17.85 -21.92 12.32
N PRO A 134 -17.34 -20.99 13.16
CA PRO A 134 -16.54 -19.85 12.69
C PRO A 134 -15.20 -20.27 12.08
N CYS A 135 -14.66 -21.40 12.50
CA CYS A 135 -13.35 -21.90 12.08
C CYS A 135 -13.48 -23.23 11.30
N CYS A 136 -12.61 -23.42 10.30
CA CYS A 136 -12.32 -24.75 9.78
C CYS A 136 -11.18 -25.40 10.61
N PRO A 137 -10.94 -26.71 10.51
CA PRO A 137 -9.91 -27.41 11.29
C PRO A 137 -8.48 -26.85 11.15
N LYS A 138 -8.20 -26.11 10.06
CA LYS A 138 -6.90 -25.46 9.85
C LYS A 138 -6.75 -24.16 10.65
N HIS A 139 -7.86 -23.53 11.01
CA HIS A 139 -7.91 -22.24 11.71
C HIS A 139 -8.67 -22.37 13.05
N ASP A 140 -8.86 -23.59 13.53
CA ASP A 140 -9.44 -23.85 14.84
C ASP A 140 -8.34 -23.69 15.89
N PRO A 141 -8.49 -22.77 16.86
CA PRO A 141 -7.54 -22.62 17.97
C PRO A 141 -7.37 -23.88 18.82
N GLY A 142 -8.29 -24.84 18.71
CA GLY A 142 -8.40 -25.94 19.66
C GLY A 142 -8.97 -25.48 21.01
N ALA A 143 -9.53 -26.42 21.77
CA ALA A 143 -10.23 -26.13 23.03
C ALA A 143 -9.35 -25.48 24.13
N THR A 144 -8.02 -25.51 23.98
CA THR A 144 -7.06 -25.01 24.98
C THR A 144 -6.87 -23.48 24.94
N ALA A 145 -7.15 -22.81 23.81
CA ALA A 145 -6.96 -21.37 23.65
C ALA A 145 -8.21 -20.54 23.97
N ALA A 146 -9.38 -21.18 24.16
CA ALA A 146 -10.66 -20.50 24.36
C ALA A 146 -10.79 -19.76 25.73
N MET A 147 -9.85 -19.96 26.66
CA MET A 147 -9.79 -19.22 27.94
C MET A 147 -8.74 -18.11 27.96
N GLU A 148 -7.91 -17.96 26.92
CA GLU A 148 -6.85 -16.94 26.83
C GLU A 148 -7.22 -15.76 25.92
N THR A 149 -8.44 -15.70 25.38
CA THR A 149 -8.89 -14.65 24.43
C THR A 149 -9.13 -13.26 25.05
N LEU A 150 -8.64 -12.99 26.27
CA LEU A 150 -8.59 -11.65 26.86
C LEU A 150 -7.21 -11.24 27.36
N GLN A 151 -6.17 -12.07 27.20
CA GLN A 151 -4.79 -11.73 27.53
C GLN A 151 -3.87 -12.34 26.48
N ASP A 152 -3.34 -11.47 25.63
CA ASP A 152 -2.06 -11.60 24.93
C ASP A 152 -1.69 -13.03 24.58
N ALA A 153 -2.18 -13.52 23.43
CA ALA A 153 -1.40 -14.46 22.63
C ALA A 153 -0.21 -13.69 22.02
N ASP A 154 0.61 -13.10 22.90
CA ASP A 154 1.96 -12.67 22.61
C ASP A 154 2.71 -13.95 22.27
N HIS A 155 2.80 -14.24 20.98
CA HIS A 155 3.98 -14.92 20.48
C HIS A 155 5.16 -14.13 21.05
N VAL A 156 5.84 -14.70 22.05
CA VAL A 156 7.00 -14.08 22.71
C VAL A 156 8.14 -14.09 21.71
N LEU A 157 8.04 -13.21 20.73
CA LEU A 157 9.13 -12.81 19.87
C LEU A 157 10.22 -12.27 20.79
N GLU A 158 11.47 -12.55 20.45
CA GLU A 158 12.60 -12.08 21.22
C GLU A 158 12.46 -10.56 21.47
N PRO A 159 12.55 -10.07 22.72
CA PRO A 159 12.33 -8.65 23.01
C PRO A 159 13.19 -7.71 22.15
N GLY A 160 14.41 -8.14 21.81
CA GLY A 160 15.29 -7.41 20.91
C GLY A 160 14.76 -7.32 19.47
N LEU A 161 14.11 -8.37 18.96
CA LEU A 161 13.48 -8.38 17.64
C LEU A 161 12.29 -7.40 17.60
N LEU A 162 11.43 -7.41 18.62
CA LEU A 162 10.30 -6.49 18.72
C LEU A 162 10.76 -5.03 18.76
N GLU A 163 11.79 -4.71 19.55
CA GLU A 163 12.34 -3.35 19.62
C GLU A 163 12.90 -2.88 18.27
N ARG A 164 13.65 -3.75 17.56
CA ARG A 164 14.18 -3.44 16.23
C ARG A 164 13.08 -3.29 15.20
N ALA A 165 12.09 -4.18 15.23
CA ALA A 165 10.93 -4.13 14.35
C ALA A 165 10.13 -2.84 14.56
N GLU A 166 9.92 -2.41 15.81
CA GLU A 166 9.14 -1.21 16.11
C GLU A 166 9.83 0.04 15.56
N LYS A 167 11.13 0.17 15.83
CA LYS A 167 11.96 1.26 15.32
C LYS A 167 11.94 1.28 13.79
N LEU A 168 12.14 0.12 13.16
CA LEU A 168 12.19 0.00 11.71
C LEU A 168 10.84 0.34 11.08
N PHE A 169 9.74 -0.18 11.61
CA PHE A 169 8.39 0.04 11.08
C PHE A 169 7.98 1.51 11.19
N ARG A 170 8.33 2.20 12.28
CA ARG A 170 8.13 3.66 12.41
C ARG A 170 8.86 4.43 11.32
N VAL A 171 10.14 4.11 11.09
CA VAL A 171 10.96 4.80 10.08
C VAL A 171 10.41 4.53 8.69
N ILE A 172 10.14 3.27 8.35
CA ILE A 172 9.65 2.86 7.03
C ILE A 172 8.26 3.44 6.76
N LEU A 173 7.32 3.33 7.72
CA LEU A 173 5.96 3.81 7.50
C LEU A 173 5.93 5.34 7.36
N HIS A 174 6.72 6.07 8.15
CA HIS A 174 6.86 7.51 7.98
C HIS A 174 7.43 7.86 6.61
N TYR A 175 8.49 7.18 6.18
CA TYR A 175 9.10 7.33 4.85
C TYR A 175 8.10 7.04 3.71
N ILE A 176 7.31 5.98 3.83
CA ILE A 176 6.27 5.64 2.84
C ILE A 176 5.20 6.74 2.79
N THR A 177 4.65 7.13 3.94
CA THR A 177 3.59 8.14 4.01
C THR A 177 4.07 9.47 3.43
N GLU A 178 5.23 9.94 3.85
CA GLU A 178 5.81 11.21 3.40
C GLU A 178 6.00 11.25 1.88
N LEU A 179 6.52 10.17 1.29
CA LEU A 179 6.81 10.15 -0.14
C LEU A 179 5.60 9.85 -1.02
N LEU A 180 4.67 9.02 -0.57
CA LEU A 180 3.46 8.72 -1.34
C LEU A 180 2.46 9.88 -1.32
N VAL A 181 2.48 10.70 -0.27
CA VAL A 181 1.64 11.89 -0.12
C VAL A 181 2.29 13.15 -0.72
N TRP A 182 3.54 13.03 -1.19
CA TRP A 182 4.34 14.12 -1.74
C TRP A 182 3.65 14.94 -2.85
N GLU A 183 3.66 16.27 -2.71
CA GLU A 183 3.18 17.21 -3.72
C GLU A 183 4.35 17.98 -4.40
N GLU A 184 4.14 18.47 -5.62
CA GLU A 184 5.18 19.18 -6.42
C GLU A 184 5.81 20.38 -5.68
N HIS A 185 5.11 20.95 -4.69
CA HIS A 185 5.53 22.17 -4.00
C HIS A 185 6.25 21.87 -2.68
N ASP A 186 6.34 20.60 -2.29
CA ASP A 186 7.02 20.19 -1.08
C ASP A 186 8.54 20.28 -1.24
N GLU A 187 9.23 20.66 -0.16
CA GLU A 187 10.68 20.67 -0.13
C GLU A 187 11.22 19.33 0.37
N LEU A 188 12.05 18.66 -0.44
CA LEU A 188 12.65 17.37 -0.09
C LEU A 188 13.28 17.44 1.33
N PRO A 189 12.98 16.47 2.22
CA PRO A 189 13.50 16.45 3.58
C PRO A 189 15.01 16.54 3.54
N ALA A 190 15.60 17.28 4.48
CA ALA A 190 17.03 17.57 4.47
C ALA A 190 17.88 16.28 4.42
N GLU A 191 17.36 15.21 5.02
CA GLU A 191 17.93 13.87 5.11
C GLU A 191 17.94 13.14 3.76
N LEU A 192 16.97 13.43 2.88
CA LEU A 192 16.78 12.80 1.58
C LEU A 192 17.31 13.64 0.41
N ARG A 193 17.93 14.80 0.68
CA ARG A 193 18.46 15.68 -0.37
C ARG A 193 19.64 15.00 -1.09
N PRO A 194 19.57 14.84 -2.42
CA PRO A 194 20.63 14.19 -3.17
C PRO A 194 21.90 15.02 -3.18
N VAL A 195 23.05 14.36 -3.16
CA VAL A 195 24.39 14.98 -3.24
C VAL A 195 24.76 15.37 -4.68
N HIS A 196 24.01 14.89 -5.68
CA HIS A 196 24.30 15.03 -7.11
C HIS A 196 23.36 16.01 -7.83
N LYS A 197 23.70 16.33 -9.09
CA LYS A 197 23.02 17.35 -9.94
C LYS A 197 21.50 17.22 -9.96
N ASP A 198 20.83 18.37 -9.81
CA ASP A 198 19.38 18.47 -9.91
C ASP A 198 18.88 18.03 -11.30
N THR A 199 18.18 16.90 -11.32
CA THR A 199 17.53 16.36 -12.50
C THR A 199 16.04 16.22 -12.20
N TYR A 200 15.20 16.70 -13.10
CA TYR A 200 13.75 16.72 -12.93
C TYR A 200 13.06 15.85 -13.97
N TYR A 201 11.89 15.36 -13.59
CA TYR A 201 10.97 14.63 -14.45
C TYR A 201 9.68 15.42 -14.62
N CYS A 202 9.21 15.51 -15.86
CA CYS A 202 7.83 15.89 -16.17
C CYS A 202 6.99 14.62 -16.15
N VAL A 203 6.07 14.51 -15.20
CA VAL A 203 5.26 13.30 -14.95
C VAL A 203 3.82 13.58 -15.35
N LEU A 204 3.31 12.79 -16.29
CA LEU A 204 1.91 12.83 -16.71
C LEU A 204 1.14 11.72 -15.98
N TYR A 205 0.00 12.07 -15.41
CA TYR A 205 -0.88 11.15 -14.70
C TYR A 205 -2.00 10.65 -15.61
N ASN A 206 -2.42 9.41 -15.39
CA ASN A 206 -3.60 8.86 -16.03
C ASN A 206 -4.87 9.57 -15.53
N ASP A 207 -5.89 9.63 -16.37
CA ASP A 207 -7.24 10.04 -16.01
C ASP A 207 -8.29 9.24 -16.81
N GLU A 208 -9.53 9.21 -16.33
CA GLU A 208 -10.65 8.53 -17.01
C GLU A 208 -11.44 9.49 -17.92
N HIS A 209 -10.97 10.73 -18.07
CA HIS A 209 -11.67 11.79 -18.78
C HIS A 209 -11.15 11.98 -20.21
N HIS A 210 -9.85 11.83 -20.43
CA HIS A 210 -9.20 12.05 -21.71
C HIS A 210 -9.07 10.75 -22.51
N SER A 211 -9.39 10.81 -23.81
CA SER A 211 -9.18 9.68 -24.71
C SER A 211 -7.70 9.48 -25.03
N TYR A 212 -7.34 8.25 -25.42
CA TYR A 212 -5.99 7.93 -25.87
C TYR A 212 -5.50 8.87 -26.98
N ASP A 213 -6.36 9.18 -27.95
CA ASP A 213 -6.02 10.07 -29.08
C ASP A 213 -5.71 11.50 -28.61
N HIS A 214 -6.43 12.00 -27.59
CA HIS A 214 -6.17 13.32 -27.02
C HIS A 214 -4.80 13.36 -26.32
N VAL A 215 -4.48 12.34 -25.54
CA VAL A 215 -3.18 12.23 -24.85
C VAL A 215 -2.04 12.11 -25.87
N ILE A 216 -2.20 11.27 -26.90
CA ILE A 216 -1.21 11.12 -27.98
C ILE A 216 -0.95 12.46 -28.66
N TYR A 217 -2.01 13.20 -29.04
CA TYR A 217 -1.86 14.51 -29.67
C TYR A 217 -1.11 15.51 -28.78
N ALA A 218 -1.44 15.58 -27.48
CA ALA A 218 -0.79 16.48 -26.54
C ALA A 218 0.71 16.16 -26.40
N LEU A 219 1.06 14.87 -26.31
CA LEU A 219 2.44 14.39 -26.19
C LEU A 219 3.26 14.64 -27.46
N GLN A 220 2.73 14.34 -28.65
CA GLN A 220 3.44 14.57 -29.91
C GLN A 220 3.86 16.03 -30.07
N ARG A 221 2.97 16.96 -29.71
CA ARG A 221 3.25 18.40 -29.81
C ARG A 221 4.22 18.89 -28.74
N ALA A 222 4.12 18.37 -27.53
CA ALA A 222 4.96 18.81 -26.41
C ALA A 222 6.37 18.23 -26.46
N LEU A 223 6.51 16.96 -26.83
CA LEU A 223 7.79 16.25 -26.87
C LEU A 223 8.45 16.28 -28.25
N GLN A 224 7.71 16.67 -29.30
CA GLN A 224 8.13 16.56 -30.71
C GLN A 224 8.50 15.12 -31.10
N CYS A 225 7.79 14.15 -30.52
CA CYS A 225 7.99 12.72 -30.76
C CYS A 225 7.09 12.19 -31.88
N ASP A 226 7.41 11.00 -32.39
CA ASP A 226 6.58 10.35 -33.40
C ASP A 226 5.29 9.74 -32.80
N HIS A 227 4.34 9.34 -33.65
CA HIS A 227 3.07 8.76 -33.18
C HIS A 227 3.27 7.46 -32.39
N ARG A 228 4.28 6.67 -32.74
CA ARG A 228 4.53 5.37 -32.09
C ARG A 228 5.07 5.60 -30.67
N GLU A 229 6.01 6.52 -30.50
CA GLU A 229 6.54 6.93 -29.20
C GLU A 229 5.44 7.50 -28.30
N ALA A 230 4.63 8.42 -28.82
CA ALA A 230 3.49 8.98 -28.08
C ALA A 230 2.49 7.89 -27.67
N HIS A 231 2.14 6.97 -28.57
CA HIS A 231 1.27 5.84 -28.26
C HIS A 231 1.88 4.93 -27.18
N THR A 232 3.18 4.64 -27.24
CA THR A 232 3.89 3.88 -26.19
C THR A 232 3.88 4.62 -24.85
N HIS A 233 3.98 5.95 -24.83
CA HIS A 233 3.81 6.74 -23.62
C HIS A 233 2.40 6.60 -23.04
N THR A 234 1.36 6.83 -23.85
CA THR A 234 -0.04 6.73 -23.42
C THR A 234 -0.38 5.33 -22.89
N ALA A 235 0.00 4.26 -23.60
CA ALA A 235 -0.27 2.90 -23.16
C ALA A 235 0.42 2.54 -21.83
N LEU A 236 1.59 3.11 -21.56
CA LEU A 236 2.29 2.89 -20.29
C LEU A 236 1.75 3.78 -19.18
N ILE A 237 1.24 4.99 -19.47
CA ILE A 237 0.55 5.84 -18.49
C ILE A 237 -0.72 5.15 -17.99
N ASP A 238 -1.53 4.58 -18.89
CA ASP A 238 -2.73 3.82 -18.55
C ASP A 238 -2.39 2.61 -17.66
N LYS A 239 -1.35 1.85 -18.06
CA LYS A 239 -0.91 0.67 -17.31
C LYS A 239 -0.33 1.00 -15.93
N GLU A 240 0.51 2.02 -15.83
CA GLU A 240 1.28 2.37 -14.61
C GLU A 240 0.57 3.44 -13.74
N GLY A 241 -0.49 4.07 -14.25
CA GLY A 241 -1.23 5.17 -13.62
C GLY A 241 -0.54 6.54 -13.68
N ARG A 242 0.78 6.58 -13.88
CA ARG A 242 1.56 7.79 -14.14
C ARG A 242 2.88 7.45 -14.81
N ARG A 243 3.45 8.38 -15.57
CA ARG A 243 4.76 8.17 -16.21
C ARG A 243 5.57 9.44 -16.39
N ALA A 244 6.88 9.34 -16.24
CA ALA A 244 7.82 10.37 -16.66
C ALA A 244 7.86 10.45 -18.20
N VAL A 245 7.40 11.56 -18.76
CA VAL A 245 7.38 11.83 -20.20
C VAL A 245 8.59 12.63 -20.67
N LYS A 246 9.27 13.33 -19.75
CA LYS A 246 10.52 14.05 -20.02
C LYS A 246 11.44 13.99 -18.81
N ARG A 247 12.73 13.78 -19.05
CA ARG A 247 13.83 13.96 -18.09
C ARG A 247 14.68 15.16 -18.52
N GLY A 248 15.08 16.02 -17.58
CA GLY A 248 15.97 17.14 -17.90
C GLY A 248 16.11 18.18 -16.80
N SER A 249 16.47 19.40 -17.20
CA SER A 249 16.50 20.55 -16.29
C SER A 249 15.08 21.01 -15.93
N LEU A 250 14.93 21.70 -14.80
CA LEU A 250 13.66 22.27 -14.36
C LEU A 250 12.99 23.10 -15.46
N ARG A 251 13.76 23.98 -16.12
CA ARG A 251 13.27 24.82 -17.22
C ARG A 251 12.73 24.00 -18.40
N SER A 252 13.43 22.95 -18.79
CA SER A 252 12.98 22.10 -19.90
C SER A 252 11.70 21.33 -19.54
N CYS A 253 11.58 20.87 -18.29
CA CYS A 253 10.41 20.11 -17.85
C CYS A 253 9.19 21.02 -17.70
N LEU A 254 9.36 22.24 -17.16
CA LEU A 254 8.30 23.25 -17.07
C LEU A 254 7.75 23.63 -18.45
N GLN A 255 8.62 23.79 -19.45
CA GLN A 255 8.18 24.08 -20.82
C GLN A 255 7.31 22.95 -21.40
N VAL A 256 7.69 21.69 -21.15
CA VAL A 256 6.88 20.53 -21.59
C VAL A 256 5.55 20.48 -20.85
N LYS A 257 5.55 20.73 -19.54
CA LYS A 257 4.33 20.78 -18.72
C LYS A 257 3.34 21.82 -19.25
N GLU A 258 3.79 23.06 -19.45
CA GLU A 258 2.96 24.14 -19.99
C GLU A 258 2.39 23.80 -21.38
N GLN A 259 3.21 23.18 -22.24
CA GLN A 259 2.78 22.77 -23.57
C GLN A 259 1.74 21.66 -23.53
N ILE A 260 1.89 20.64 -22.66
CA ILE A 260 0.89 19.58 -22.50
C ILE A 260 -0.42 20.17 -22.01
N GLN A 261 -0.39 21.00 -20.95
CA GLN A 261 -1.59 21.62 -20.38
C GLN A 261 -2.32 22.48 -21.41
N THR A 262 -1.60 23.37 -22.10
CA THR A 262 -2.17 24.22 -23.16
C THR A 262 -2.77 23.42 -24.30
N ASN A 263 -2.11 22.34 -24.73
CA ASN A 263 -2.61 21.50 -25.82
C ASN A 263 -3.87 20.72 -25.40
N SER A 264 -3.96 20.29 -24.13
CA SER A 264 -5.13 19.58 -23.62
C SER A 264 -6.35 20.50 -23.44
N GLU A 265 -6.16 21.73 -22.95
CA GLU A 265 -7.24 22.72 -22.78
C GLU A 265 -7.89 23.15 -24.10
N GLN A 266 -7.17 23.02 -25.22
CA GLN A 266 -7.73 23.30 -26.55
C GLN A 266 -8.78 22.28 -26.97
N ILE A 267 -8.79 21.09 -26.35
CA ILE A 267 -9.59 19.93 -26.78
C ILE A 267 -10.59 19.52 -25.69
N SER A 268 -10.22 19.68 -24.42
CA SER A 268 -11.01 19.29 -23.24
C SER A 268 -11.26 20.49 -22.33
N SER A 269 -12.31 20.42 -21.51
CA SER A 269 -12.64 21.46 -20.52
C SER A 269 -11.65 21.54 -19.37
N GLU A 270 -10.92 20.46 -19.09
CA GLU A 270 -9.90 20.38 -18.04
C GLU A 270 -8.54 19.98 -18.64
N PRO A 271 -7.43 20.55 -18.16
CA PRO A 271 -6.10 20.16 -18.60
C PRO A 271 -5.70 18.77 -18.10
N LEU A 272 -4.83 18.10 -18.84
CA LEU A 272 -4.13 16.90 -18.36
C LEU A 272 -3.31 17.23 -17.10
N ARG A 273 -3.37 16.36 -16.10
CA ARG A 273 -2.59 16.52 -14.86
C ARG A 273 -1.12 16.21 -15.11
N VAL A 274 -0.28 17.22 -14.99
CA VAL A 274 1.18 17.12 -15.15
C VAL A 274 1.90 17.77 -13.98
N GLU A 275 2.84 17.04 -13.40
CA GLU A 275 3.65 17.52 -12.27
C GLU A 275 5.14 17.42 -12.57
N ILE A 276 5.91 18.32 -11.94
CA ILE A 276 7.37 18.27 -12.00
C ILE A 276 7.90 17.66 -10.71
N LEU A 277 8.58 16.53 -10.83
CA LEU A 277 9.17 15.85 -9.68
C LEU A 277 10.69 15.83 -9.79
N HIS A 278 11.37 16.00 -8.66
CA HIS A 278 12.81 15.78 -8.60
C HIS A 278 13.11 14.29 -8.82
N SER A 279 14.21 13.97 -9.51
CA SER A 279 14.62 12.59 -9.77
C SER A 279 14.74 11.75 -8.51
N ALA A 280 15.30 12.32 -7.44
CA ALA A 280 15.32 11.68 -6.12
C ALA A 280 13.91 11.33 -5.61
N VAL A 281 12.94 12.25 -5.71
CA VAL A 281 11.55 11.98 -5.27
C VAL A 281 10.96 10.79 -6.04
N MET A 282 11.14 10.75 -7.37
CA MET A 282 10.67 9.63 -8.20
C MET A 282 11.28 8.30 -7.77
N ALA A 283 12.60 8.26 -7.56
CA ALA A 283 13.28 7.05 -7.08
C ALA A 283 12.79 6.61 -5.69
N HIS A 284 12.65 7.56 -4.78
CA HIS A 284 12.20 7.33 -3.43
C HIS A 284 10.73 6.86 -3.39
N GLN A 285 9.86 7.38 -4.25
CA GLN A 285 8.48 6.91 -4.42
C GLN A 285 8.43 5.47 -4.97
N SER A 286 9.25 5.14 -5.97
CA SER A 286 9.36 3.76 -6.49
C SER A 286 9.77 2.78 -5.39
N PHE A 287 10.74 3.17 -4.55
CA PHE A 287 11.14 2.36 -3.41
C PHE A 287 10.06 2.28 -2.32
N ALA A 288 9.34 3.37 -2.03
CA ALA A 288 8.24 3.39 -1.06
C ALA A 288 7.13 2.39 -1.42
N LEU A 289 6.78 2.27 -2.70
CA LEU A 289 5.82 1.26 -3.18
C LEU A 289 6.30 -0.16 -2.92
N ARG A 290 7.59 -0.43 -3.14
CA ARG A 290 8.21 -1.74 -2.87
C ARG A 290 8.22 -2.06 -1.38
N LEU A 291 8.51 -1.07 -0.54
CA LEU A 291 8.46 -1.21 0.92
C LEU A 291 7.04 -1.49 1.42
N GLY A 292 6.02 -0.92 0.77
CA GLY A 292 4.63 -1.21 1.10
C GLY A 292 4.29 -2.70 0.95
N SER A 293 4.73 -3.33 -0.13
CA SER A 293 4.59 -4.79 -0.29
C SER A 293 5.47 -5.59 0.69
N TRP A 294 6.64 -5.06 1.06
CA TRP A 294 7.54 -5.70 2.02
C TRP A 294 6.98 -5.71 3.44
N LEU A 295 6.31 -4.64 3.88
CA LEU A 295 5.67 -4.54 5.21
C LEU A 295 4.55 -5.57 5.42
N GLN A 296 4.04 -6.18 4.35
CA GLN A 296 3.07 -7.27 4.46
C GLN A 296 3.72 -8.57 4.98
N LYS A 297 5.06 -8.67 4.99
CA LYS A 297 5.80 -9.85 5.44
C LYS A 297 5.94 -9.89 6.98
N GLY A 298 4.88 -10.32 7.66
CA GLY A 298 4.90 -10.59 9.10
C GLY A 298 4.73 -9.34 9.98
N PHE A 299 4.72 -9.52 11.31
CA PHE A 299 4.56 -8.45 12.32
C PHE A 299 3.30 -7.56 12.19
N ARG A 300 2.17 -8.15 11.79
CA ARG A 300 0.88 -7.44 11.59
C ARG A 300 0.48 -6.54 12.77
N GLN A 301 0.54 -7.06 13.99
CA GLN A 301 0.15 -6.28 15.19
C GLN A 301 1.01 -5.05 15.39
N LEU A 302 2.31 -5.17 15.16
CA LEU A 302 3.24 -4.06 15.27
C LEU A 302 3.01 -3.02 14.19
N PHE A 303 2.77 -3.45 12.95
CA PHE A 303 2.33 -2.55 11.88
C PHE A 303 1.08 -1.78 12.30
N CYS A 304 0.05 -2.47 12.79
CA CYS A 304 -1.20 -1.84 13.21
C CYS A 304 -0.97 -0.81 14.34
N GLN A 305 -0.11 -1.13 15.31
CA GLN A 305 0.22 -0.22 16.40
C GLN A 305 0.90 1.05 15.90
N VAL A 306 1.91 0.92 15.03
CA VAL A 306 2.66 2.06 14.49
C VAL A 306 1.78 2.88 13.53
N ALA A 307 0.94 2.23 12.73
CA ALA A 307 0.11 2.88 11.73
C ALA A 307 -1.00 3.76 12.35
N LEU A 308 -1.60 3.29 13.44
CA LEU A 308 -2.65 3.98 14.18
C LEU A 308 -2.11 4.90 15.30
N GLU A 309 -0.80 5.02 15.43
CA GLU A 309 -0.23 5.86 16.47
C GLU A 309 -0.55 7.34 16.23
N PRO A 310 -0.96 8.09 17.25
CA PRO A 310 -1.20 9.53 17.13
C PRO A 310 0.06 10.26 16.67
N SER A 311 -0.10 11.22 15.75
CA SER A 311 1.02 12.06 15.35
C SER A 311 1.59 12.84 16.54
N GLN A 312 2.92 12.98 16.56
CA GLN A 312 3.61 13.83 17.53
C GLN A 312 3.31 15.32 17.30
N VAL A 313 2.85 15.68 16.10
CA VAL A 313 2.48 17.05 15.74
C VAL A 313 0.99 17.26 16.00
N ALA A 314 0.67 18.24 16.84
CA ALA A 314 -0.71 18.56 17.20
C ALA A 314 -1.54 18.88 15.95
N GLY A 315 -2.65 18.15 15.76
CA GLY A 315 -3.59 18.34 14.66
C GLY A 315 -3.25 17.58 13.37
N GLN A 316 -2.13 16.87 13.31
CA GLN A 316 -1.83 15.97 12.20
C GLN A 316 -2.49 14.59 12.41
N PRO A 317 -3.07 13.98 11.35
CA PRO A 317 -3.61 12.62 11.45
C PRO A 317 -2.50 11.59 11.70
N SER A 318 -2.88 10.40 12.16
CA SER A 318 -2.01 9.22 12.18
C SER A 318 -1.48 8.90 10.77
N LEU A 319 -0.38 8.13 10.68
CA LEU A 319 0.25 7.81 9.39
C LEU A 319 -0.71 7.11 8.44
N ILE A 320 -1.56 6.22 8.97
CA ILE A 320 -2.59 5.58 8.15
C ILE A 320 -3.67 6.55 7.73
N SER A 321 -4.13 7.43 8.63
CA SER A 321 -5.15 8.43 8.32
C SER A 321 -4.66 9.42 7.25
N GLN A 322 -3.37 9.76 7.23
CA GLN A 322 -2.79 10.56 6.14
C GLN A 322 -2.86 9.84 4.80
N LEU A 323 -2.49 8.56 4.74
CA LEU A 323 -2.58 7.73 3.54
C LEU A 323 -4.04 7.60 3.05
N MET A 324 -4.98 7.40 3.97
CA MET A 324 -6.41 7.31 3.66
C MET A 324 -6.97 8.61 3.07
N LEU A 325 -6.59 9.76 3.63
CA LEU A 325 -7.03 11.06 3.14
C LEU A 325 -6.46 11.40 1.75
N HIS A 326 -5.38 10.72 1.34
CA HIS A 326 -4.77 10.87 0.02
C HIS A 326 -5.13 9.73 -0.94
N ASP A 327 -6.02 8.81 -0.57
CA ASP A 327 -6.42 7.64 -1.36
C ASP A 327 -6.77 7.96 -2.82
N SER A 328 -7.49 9.06 -3.05
CA SER A 328 -7.85 9.55 -4.40
C SER A 328 -6.64 9.95 -5.24
N LYS A 329 -5.57 10.44 -4.60
CA LYS A 329 -4.34 10.91 -5.26
C LYS A 329 -3.27 9.83 -5.42
N LEU A 330 -3.43 8.67 -4.78
CA LEU A 330 -2.43 7.60 -4.76
C LEU A 330 -2.39 6.78 -6.08
N TYR A 331 -3.40 6.86 -6.96
CA TYR A 331 -3.47 6.09 -8.20
C TYR A 331 -3.11 4.61 -7.98
N LYS A 332 -2.14 4.04 -8.71
CA LYS A 332 -1.74 2.62 -8.51
C LYS A 332 -1.10 2.34 -7.15
N ALA A 333 -0.56 3.35 -6.44
CA ALA A 333 -0.10 3.20 -5.06
C ALA A 333 -1.24 2.81 -4.11
N ARG A 334 -2.47 3.19 -4.46
CA ARG A 334 -3.71 2.84 -3.74
C ARG A 334 -3.81 1.35 -3.51
N LYS A 335 -3.50 0.53 -4.52
CA LYS A 335 -3.57 -0.93 -4.40
C LYS A 335 -2.67 -1.45 -3.28
N VAL A 336 -1.44 -0.94 -3.19
CA VAL A 336 -0.47 -1.36 -2.15
C VAL A 336 -0.97 -0.97 -0.76
N ILE A 337 -1.50 0.26 -0.60
CA ILE A 337 -2.05 0.73 0.67
C ILE A 337 -3.33 -0.03 1.06
N HIS A 338 -4.22 -0.26 0.10
CA HIS A 338 -5.43 -1.03 0.29
C HIS A 338 -5.12 -2.47 0.74
N GLU A 339 -4.18 -3.14 0.05
CA GLU A 339 -3.70 -4.47 0.45
C GLU A 339 -3.05 -4.45 1.84
N LEU A 340 -2.26 -3.42 2.16
CA LEU A 340 -1.70 -3.25 3.51
C LEU A 340 -2.79 -3.17 4.57
N ILE A 341 -3.80 -2.32 4.40
CA ILE A 341 -4.92 -2.16 5.34
C ILE A 341 -5.67 -3.49 5.51
N VAL A 342 -5.98 -4.16 4.40
CA VAL A 342 -6.71 -5.43 4.41
C VAL A 342 -5.90 -6.53 5.11
N CYS A 343 -4.62 -6.67 4.81
CA CYS A 343 -3.77 -7.72 5.36
C CYS A 343 -3.32 -7.47 6.81
N SER A 344 -3.57 -6.27 7.37
CA SER A 344 -3.13 -5.89 8.72
C SER A 344 -4.28 -5.39 9.60
N LEU A 345 -4.72 -4.14 9.40
CA LEU A 345 -5.68 -3.45 10.26
C LEU A 345 -7.03 -4.15 10.32
N LEU A 346 -7.50 -4.73 9.21
CA LEU A 346 -8.78 -5.44 9.16
C LEU A 346 -8.71 -6.87 9.68
N MET A 347 -7.50 -7.42 9.83
CA MET A 347 -7.29 -8.80 10.30
C MET A 347 -7.34 -8.94 11.81
N GLU A 348 -7.13 -7.86 12.57
CA GLU A 348 -7.05 -7.92 14.02
C GLU A 348 -8.23 -7.18 14.64
N THR A 349 -9.12 -7.87 15.37
CA THR A 349 -10.39 -7.29 15.86
C THR A 349 -10.20 -5.98 16.63
N LYS A 350 -9.17 -5.90 17.48
CA LYS A 350 -8.82 -4.69 18.23
C LYS A 350 -8.48 -3.52 17.31
N TYR A 351 -7.62 -3.75 16.32
CA TYR A 351 -7.16 -2.70 15.41
C TYR A 351 -8.20 -2.36 14.34
N LYS A 352 -8.99 -3.35 13.88
CA LYS A 352 -10.15 -3.16 13.02
C LYS A 352 -11.14 -2.19 13.66
N ARG A 353 -11.41 -2.33 14.96
CA ARG A 353 -12.27 -1.42 15.72
C ARG A 353 -11.67 -0.01 15.83
N LEU A 354 -10.39 0.12 16.16
CA LEU A 354 -9.73 1.43 16.26
C LEU A 354 -9.74 2.16 14.89
N PHE A 355 -9.40 1.44 13.83
CA PHE A 355 -9.43 1.92 12.46
C PHE A 355 -10.84 2.33 12.02
N ALA A 356 -11.87 1.52 12.36
CA ALA A 356 -13.26 1.86 12.08
C ALA A 356 -13.68 3.16 12.78
N ILE A 357 -13.22 3.40 14.01
CA ILE A 357 -13.51 4.64 14.75
C ILE A 357 -12.83 5.85 14.08
N GLU A 358 -11.56 5.76 13.66
CA GLU A 358 -10.90 6.82 12.90
C GLU A 358 -11.62 7.11 11.58
N TYR A 359 -11.89 6.07 10.79
CA TYR A 359 -12.60 6.16 9.51
C TYR A 359 -13.96 6.87 9.67
N THR A 360 -14.77 6.41 10.62
CA THR A 360 -16.16 6.88 10.78
C THR A 360 -16.26 8.25 11.46
N LYS A 361 -15.54 8.47 12.56
CA LYS A 361 -15.70 9.68 13.37
C LYS A 361 -14.88 10.85 12.85
N GLN A 362 -13.69 10.60 12.32
CA GLN A 362 -12.76 11.67 11.97
C GLN A 362 -12.77 12.01 10.47
N HIS A 363 -12.85 11.00 9.60
CA HIS A 363 -12.54 11.19 8.17
C HIS A 363 -13.68 10.92 7.20
N TYR A 364 -14.76 10.26 7.63
CA TYR A 364 -15.87 9.81 6.76
C TYR A 364 -16.37 10.89 5.79
N LYS A 365 -16.66 12.10 6.29
CA LYS A 365 -17.19 13.19 5.46
C LYS A 365 -16.23 13.60 4.33
N GLN A 366 -14.93 13.61 4.60
CA GLN A 366 -13.92 13.98 3.62
C GLN A 366 -13.74 12.84 2.61
N LEU A 367 -13.58 11.61 3.09
CA LEU A 367 -13.43 10.42 2.25
C LEU A 367 -14.61 10.23 1.28
N GLN A 368 -15.85 10.50 1.72
CA GLN A 368 -17.02 10.42 0.84
C GLN A 368 -17.03 11.52 -0.23
N LYS A 369 -16.56 12.74 0.09
CA LYS A 369 -16.43 13.80 -0.91
C LYS A 369 -15.37 13.43 -1.93
N ASP A 370 -14.22 12.96 -1.47
CA ASP A 370 -13.11 12.58 -2.34
C ASP A 370 -13.52 11.41 -3.23
N PHE A 371 -14.23 10.42 -2.71
CA PHE A 371 -14.76 9.29 -3.49
C PHE A 371 -15.77 9.69 -4.58
N ILE A 372 -16.56 10.74 -4.35
CA ILE A 372 -17.51 11.25 -5.36
C ILE A 372 -16.77 11.93 -6.52
N ILE A 373 -15.69 12.65 -6.19
CA ILE A 373 -14.86 13.36 -7.17
C ILE A 373 -13.92 12.38 -7.87
N ASP A 374 -13.52 11.31 -7.20
CA ASP A 374 -12.63 10.28 -7.73
C ASP A 374 -13.27 9.51 -8.89
N ASP A 375 -12.62 9.62 -10.04
CA ASP A 375 -12.92 8.92 -11.28
C ASP A 375 -12.17 7.59 -11.39
N HIS A 376 -11.15 7.34 -10.56
CA HIS A 376 -10.26 6.19 -10.69
C HIS A 376 -10.65 5.00 -9.80
N GLU A 377 -10.51 3.78 -10.33
CA GLU A 377 -10.39 2.50 -9.60
C GLU A 377 -11.19 2.39 -8.28
N ARG A 378 -12.50 2.68 -8.35
CA ARG A 378 -13.39 2.77 -7.18
C ARG A 378 -13.46 1.50 -6.34
N SER A 379 -13.28 0.33 -6.97
CA SER A 379 -13.31 -0.98 -6.32
C SER A 379 -12.21 -1.17 -5.28
N ILE A 380 -11.08 -0.48 -5.41
CA ILE A 380 -9.92 -0.56 -4.50
C ILE A 380 -9.72 0.73 -3.69
N SER A 381 -10.73 1.60 -3.63
CA SER A 381 -10.73 2.81 -2.80
C SER A 381 -10.82 2.51 -1.31
N ILE A 382 -10.33 3.40 -0.47
CA ILE A 382 -10.55 3.32 0.98
C ILE A 382 -12.04 3.30 1.35
N THR A 383 -12.89 3.89 0.52
CA THR A 383 -14.33 3.89 0.70
C THR A 383 -14.97 2.54 0.34
N SER A 384 -14.38 1.76 -0.58
CA SER A 384 -14.88 0.40 -0.86
C SER A 384 -14.67 -0.55 0.33
N LEU A 385 -13.65 -0.28 1.16
CA LEU A 385 -13.43 -0.99 2.42
C LEU A 385 -14.50 -0.75 3.49
N SER A 386 -15.42 0.20 3.27
CA SER A 386 -16.51 0.47 4.22
C SER A 386 -17.34 -0.78 4.54
N VAL A 387 -17.51 -1.70 3.58
CA VAL A 387 -18.21 -2.97 3.80
C VAL A 387 -17.49 -3.80 4.87
N GLN A 388 -16.17 -3.94 4.77
CA GLN A 388 -15.34 -4.68 5.71
C GLN A 388 -15.19 -3.95 7.06
N ILE A 389 -15.26 -2.62 7.05
CA ILE A 389 -15.18 -1.78 8.26
C ILE A 389 -16.49 -1.84 9.06
N PHE A 390 -17.64 -1.79 8.40
CA PHE A 390 -18.97 -1.75 9.04
C PHE A 390 -19.55 -3.13 9.36
N THR A 391 -18.93 -4.21 8.89
CA THR A 391 -19.31 -5.59 9.26
C THR A 391 -18.90 -5.99 10.67
N VAL A 392 -18.36 -5.05 11.47
CA VAL A 392 -18.17 -5.24 12.92
C VAL A 392 -19.53 -5.13 13.62
N PRO A 393 -20.16 -6.23 14.06
CA PRO A 393 -21.52 -6.19 14.61
C PRO A 393 -21.57 -5.50 15.98
N THR A 394 -20.42 -5.26 16.62
CA THR A 394 -20.27 -4.82 18.03
C THR A 394 -19.84 -3.35 18.19
N LEU A 395 -20.18 -2.46 17.24
CA LEU A 395 -19.99 -1.00 17.41
C LEU A 395 -20.87 -0.39 18.51
#